data_AF-A0A0C9MWZ0-F1
#
_entry.id   AF-A0A0C9MWZ0-F1
#
_cell.length_a   1.000
_cell.length_b   1.000
_cell.length_c   1.000
_cell.angle_alpha   90.00
_cell.angle_beta   90.00
_cell.angle_gamma   90.00
#
_symmetry.space_group_name_H-M   'P 1'
#
loop_
_entity.id
_entity.type
_entity.pdbx_description
1 polymer ?
#
loop_
_entity_poly.entity_id
_entity_poly.type
_entity_poly.pdbx_seq_one_letter_code
_entity_poly.pdbx_strand_id
1 'polypeptide(L)'
;MSTIFLYEDGHGNVVDENGGPEPMDYIVDQNEFIVETIATHTEYLGNAVPNESSLTYPMLEKLKNEDVHMKEAKSKREYVRYTVQDRVRFFDLKIEKCMTAAAAAAKQLGIYPRTAYRWVSQYNACPDGIFDSCKKVGRKCTLTKEHKTV
;
A
#
# COMPACT_ATOMS: atom_id res chain seq x y z
N MET A 1 2.80 26.85 35.70
CA MET A 1 1.73 26.07 35.06
C MET A 1 2.00 24.62 35.39
N SER A 2 1.14 23.97 36.18
CA SER A 2 1.29 22.55 36.51
C SER A 2 0.74 21.72 35.36
N THR A 3 1.55 20.80 34.84
CA THR A 3 1.21 19.88 33.75
C THR A 3 0.78 18.57 34.38
N ILE A 4 -0.44 18.09 34.06
CA ILE A 4 -0.96 16.82 34.57
C ILE A 4 -1.05 15.86 33.38
N PHE A 5 -0.51 14.65 33.55
CA PHE A 5 -0.58 13.58 32.55
C PHE A 5 -1.70 12.60 32.91
N LEU A 6 -2.57 12.31 31.94
CA LEU A 6 -3.67 11.36 32.08
C LEU A 6 -3.45 10.17 31.15
N TYR A 7 -3.78 8.97 31.61
CA TYR A 7 -3.68 7.74 30.82
C TYR A 7 -4.85 6.79 31.12
N GLU A 8 -5.11 5.85 30.21
CA GLU A 8 -6.17 4.85 30.34
C GLU A 8 -5.67 3.64 31.15
N ASP A 9 -6.42 3.22 32.18
CA ASP A 9 -6.05 2.15 33.12
C ASP A 9 -6.34 0.72 32.62
N GLY A 10 -6.76 0.58 31.36
CA GLY A 10 -7.14 -0.69 30.74
C GLY A 10 -8.49 -1.26 31.18
N HIS A 11 -9.18 -0.59 32.11
CA HIS A 11 -10.56 -0.89 32.52
C HIS A 11 -11.56 0.10 31.91
N GLY A 12 -11.08 1.00 31.03
CA GLY A 12 -11.85 2.05 30.40
C GLY A 12 -11.92 3.34 31.21
N ASN A 13 -11.16 3.47 32.31
CA ASN A 13 -11.12 4.70 33.09
C ASN A 13 -9.86 5.52 32.75
N VAL A 14 -10.01 6.84 32.76
CA VAL A 14 -8.89 7.78 32.63
C VAL A 14 -8.43 8.19 34.01
N VAL A 15 -7.16 7.93 34.32
CA VAL A 15 -6.54 8.18 35.63
C VAL A 15 -5.34 9.13 35.50
N ASP A 16 -5.04 9.83 36.59
CA ASP A 16 -3.85 10.69 36.69
C ASP A 16 -2.59 9.90 37.10
N GLU A 17 -1.45 10.58 37.18
CA GLU A 17 -0.17 10.00 37.62
C GLU A 17 -0.23 9.38 39.03
N ASN A 18 -1.22 9.75 39.86
CA ASN A 18 -1.42 9.25 41.21
C ASN A 18 -2.48 8.13 41.28
N GLY A 19 -3.06 7.72 40.14
CA GLY A 19 -4.08 6.69 40.07
C GLY A 19 -5.43 7.12 40.65
N GLY A 20 -5.68 8.42 40.76
CA GLY A 20 -6.97 8.96 41.19
C GLY A 20 -8.04 8.78 40.11
N PRO A 21 -9.28 8.39 40.46
CA PRO A 21 -10.36 8.33 39.49
C PRO A 21 -10.83 9.74 39.07
N GLU A 22 -11.07 9.88 37.76
CA GLU A 22 -11.82 10.93 37.03
C GLU A 22 -11.57 12.41 37.42
N PRO A 23 -10.66 13.10 36.72
CA PRO A 23 -10.52 14.55 36.85
C PRO A 23 -11.44 15.38 35.93
N MET A 24 -12.20 14.75 35.03
CA MET A 24 -12.99 15.46 34.02
C MET A 24 -14.49 15.19 34.19
N ASP A 25 -15.17 16.09 34.89
CA ASP A 25 -16.62 16.24 34.78
C ASP A 25 -16.95 16.59 33.32
N TYR A 26 -17.40 15.60 32.54
CA TYR A 26 -17.90 15.86 31.21
C TYR A 26 -19.29 16.51 31.35
N ILE A 27 -19.35 17.79 31.03
CA ILE A 27 -20.64 18.49 30.91
C ILE A 27 -21.27 17.98 29.62
N VAL A 28 -22.15 16.99 29.71
CA VAL A 28 -23.02 16.61 28.59
C VAL A 28 -23.92 17.81 28.34
N ASP A 29 -23.74 18.47 27.20
CA ASP A 29 -24.73 19.43 26.72
C ASP A 29 -26.02 18.66 26.44
N GLN A 30 -27.00 18.79 27.34
CA GLN A 30 -28.33 18.18 27.20
C GLN A 30 -29.14 18.83 26.07
N ASN A 31 -28.57 19.81 25.36
CA ASN A 31 -29.15 20.28 24.11
C ASN A 31 -29.07 19.14 23.09
N GLU A 32 -30.21 18.51 22.82
CA GLU A 32 -30.42 17.76 21.59
C GLU A 32 -30.08 18.67 20.42
N PHE A 33 -28.85 18.56 19.90
CA PHE A 33 -28.49 19.19 18.64
C PHE A 33 -29.41 18.57 17.59
N ILE A 34 -30.42 19.33 17.17
CA ILE A 34 -31.31 18.94 16.08
C ILE A 34 -30.46 18.96 14.82
N VAL A 35 -29.94 17.79 14.43
CA VAL A 35 -29.20 17.63 13.19
C VAL A 35 -30.21 17.51 12.05
N GLU A 36 -30.24 18.50 11.16
CA GLU A 36 -31.00 18.43 9.92
C GLU A 36 -30.21 17.64 8.87
N THR A 37 -30.89 16.74 8.16
CA THR A 37 -30.28 15.98 7.07
C THR A 37 -30.16 16.88 5.84
N ILE A 38 -28.94 17.31 5.52
CA ILE A 38 -28.68 18.23 4.40
C ILE A 38 -28.87 17.61 3.01
N ALA A 39 -28.71 16.30 2.86
CA ALA A 39 -28.94 15.57 1.62
C ALA A 39 -28.97 14.05 1.86
N THR A 40 -29.79 13.34 1.10
CA THR A 40 -29.78 11.88 1.02
C THR A 40 -28.77 11.39 -0.02
N HIS A 41 -28.29 10.16 0.12
CA HIS A 41 -27.31 9.56 -0.81
C HIS A 41 -27.76 9.61 -2.28
N THR A 42 -29.06 9.46 -2.54
CA THR A 42 -29.65 9.54 -3.88
C THR A 42 -29.62 10.95 -4.46
N GLU A 43 -29.85 11.98 -3.65
CA GLU A 43 -29.77 13.38 -4.07
C GLU A 43 -28.32 13.77 -4.38
N TYR A 44 -27.36 13.27 -3.59
CA TYR A 44 -25.93 13.47 -3.88
C TYR A 44 -25.53 12.82 -5.21
N LEU A 45 -25.99 11.60 -5.48
CA LEU A 45 -25.72 10.92 -6.75
C LEU A 45 -26.42 11.56 -7.96
N GLY A 46 -27.62 12.13 -7.78
CA GLY A 46 -28.34 12.84 -8.84
C GLY A 46 -27.69 14.17 -9.24
N ASN A 47 -27.07 14.85 -8.26
CA ASN A 47 -26.36 16.12 -8.48
C ASN A 47 -24.87 15.93 -8.80
N ALA A 48 -24.36 14.70 -8.74
CA ALA A 48 -23.02 14.39 -9.20
C ALA A 48 -22.97 14.64 -10.71
N VAL A 49 -22.30 15.72 -11.10
CA VAL A 49 -21.98 16.00 -12.51
C VAL A 49 -21.41 14.71 -13.10
N PRO A 50 -22.02 14.14 -14.16
CA PRO A 50 -21.43 13.02 -14.84
C PRO A 50 -20.07 13.52 -15.33
N ASN A 51 -19.00 13.03 -14.71
CA ASN A 51 -17.66 13.35 -15.16
C ASN A 51 -17.63 13.07 -16.66
N GLU A 52 -17.37 14.12 -17.43
CA GLU A 52 -17.08 14.13 -18.86
C GLU A 52 -15.76 13.36 -19.09
N SER A 53 -15.76 12.07 -18.74
CA SER A 53 -14.84 11.06 -19.21
C SER A 53 -15.71 10.01 -19.89
N SER A 54 -16.36 10.45 -20.96
CA SER A 54 -17.05 9.64 -21.95
C SER A 54 -16.01 8.74 -22.61
N LEU A 55 -15.71 7.63 -21.94
CA LEU A 55 -15.04 6.50 -22.54
C LEU A 55 -16.05 5.84 -23.48
N THR A 56 -16.16 6.39 -24.69
CA THR A 56 -16.97 5.88 -25.79
C THR A 56 -16.55 4.44 -26.09
N TYR A 57 -17.26 3.47 -25.52
CA TYR A 57 -17.33 2.12 -26.05
C TYR A 57 -18.73 1.97 -26.65
N PRO A 58 -18.89 1.87 -27.98
CA PRO A 58 -20.17 1.56 -28.57
C PRO A 58 -20.45 0.07 -28.28
N MET A 59 -21.24 -0.19 -27.24
CA MET A 59 -21.83 -1.51 -27.06
C MET A 59 -23.03 -1.60 -28.01
N LEU A 60 -22.77 -2.09 -29.21
CA LEU A 60 -23.79 -2.40 -30.21
C LEU A 60 -24.53 -3.67 -29.76
N GLU A 61 -25.86 -3.58 -29.85
CA GLU A 61 -26.84 -4.58 -29.44
C GLU A 61 -26.63 -5.98 -30.02
N LYS A 62 -26.89 -6.95 -29.14
CA LYS A 62 -27.07 -8.40 -29.29
C LYS A 62 -27.39 -8.91 -30.70
N LEU A 63 -26.60 -9.88 -31.16
CA LEU A 63 -27.13 -11.06 -31.89
C LEU A 63 -26.58 -12.34 -31.24
N LYS A 64 -27.50 -13.24 -30.90
CA LYS A 64 -27.24 -14.55 -30.31
C LYS A 64 -26.34 -15.37 -31.21
N ASN A 65 -25.24 -15.88 -30.68
CA ASN A 65 -24.69 -17.20 -30.99
C ASN A 65 -23.88 -17.66 -29.78
N GLU A 66 -24.32 -18.77 -29.18
CA GLU A 66 -23.51 -19.52 -28.23
C GLU A 66 -22.27 -20.03 -28.97
N ASP A 67 -21.14 -19.40 -28.72
CA ASP A 67 -19.86 -20.07 -28.79
C ASP A 67 -19.05 -19.66 -27.56
N VAL A 68 -18.54 -20.66 -26.86
CA VAL A 68 -17.71 -20.53 -25.67
C VAL A 68 -16.33 -20.04 -26.13
N HIS A 69 -16.28 -18.79 -26.56
CA HIS A 69 -15.05 -18.07 -26.84
C HIS A 69 -14.24 -18.02 -25.53
N MET A 70 -13.14 -18.78 -25.48
CA MET A 70 -12.13 -18.64 -24.44
C MET A 70 -11.80 -17.15 -24.32
N LYS A 71 -12.06 -16.55 -23.14
CA LYS A 71 -11.70 -15.16 -22.89
C LYS A 71 -10.24 -14.97 -23.28
N GLU A 72 -10.04 -14.05 -24.21
CA GLU A 72 -8.74 -13.67 -24.75
C GLU A 72 -7.72 -13.57 -23.62
N ALA A 73 -6.59 -14.27 -23.78
CA ALA A 73 -5.57 -14.33 -22.76
C ALA A 73 -4.97 -12.93 -22.59
N LYS A 74 -5.49 -12.18 -21.59
CA LYS A 74 -4.95 -10.90 -21.12
C LYS A 74 -3.43 -10.94 -21.20
N SER A 75 -2.86 -10.03 -21.99
CA SER A 75 -1.42 -9.95 -22.20
C SER A 75 -0.71 -9.94 -20.84
N LYS A 76 0.28 -10.82 -20.70
CA LYS A 76 1.05 -10.91 -19.45
C LYS A 76 1.65 -9.53 -19.19
N ARG A 77 1.46 -8.99 -17.98
CA ARG A 77 2.06 -7.72 -17.58
C ARG A 77 3.56 -7.76 -17.88
N GLU A 78 4.05 -6.77 -18.62
CA GLU A 78 5.47 -6.60 -18.84
C GLU A 78 6.14 -6.26 -17.50
N TYR A 79 6.96 -7.17 -17.00
CA TYR A 79 7.63 -7.00 -15.73
C TYR A 79 8.92 -6.19 -15.92
N VAL A 80 8.94 -4.95 -15.44
CA VAL A 80 10.16 -4.13 -15.43
C VAL A 80 11.23 -4.82 -14.58
N ARG A 81 12.35 -5.17 -15.23
CA ARG A 81 13.46 -5.88 -14.60
C ARG A 81 14.62 -4.91 -14.33
N TYR A 82 14.85 -4.62 -13.06
CA TYR A 82 15.95 -3.76 -12.63
C TYR A 82 17.26 -4.53 -12.52
N THR A 83 18.34 -3.91 -12.99
CA THR A 83 19.70 -4.42 -12.96
C THR A 83 20.40 -4.09 -11.63
N VAL A 84 21.57 -4.68 -11.39
CA VAL A 84 22.43 -4.30 -10.25
C VAL A 84 22.88 -2.84 -10.38
N GLN A 85 23.14 -2.39 -11.61
CA GLN A 85 23.54 -1.02 -11.89
C GLN A 85 22.46 -0.01 -11.47
N ASP A 86 21.18 -0.33 -11.66
CA ASP A 86 20.08 0.54 -11.24
C ASP A 86 20.03 0.70 -9.71
N ARG A 87 20.41 -0.35 -8.96
CA ARG A 87 20.54 -0.28 -7.50
C ARG A 87 21.69 0.63 -7.10
N VAL A 88 22.84 0.48 -7.76
CA VAL A 88 24.04 1.30 -7.49
C VAL A 88 23.70 2.77 -7.71
N ARG A 89 23.19 3.12 -8.89
CA ARG A 89 22.77 4.51 -9.21
C ARG A 89 21.76 5.07 -8.21
N PHE A 90 20.83 4.23 -7.73
CA PHE A 90 19.86 4.64 -6.72
C PHE A 90 20.52 4.97 -5.37
N PHE A 91 21.44 4.13 -4.89
CA PHE A 91 22.12 4.37 -3.63
C PHE A 91 23.14 5.50 -3.72
N ASP A 92 23.87 5.62 -4.82
CA ASP A 92 24.73 6.76 -5.10
C ASP A 92 23.91 8.06 -5.00
N LEU A 93 22.78 8.12 -5.71
CA LEU A 93 21.91 9.29 -5.68
C LEU A 93 21.32 9.57 -4.30
N LYS A 94 20.92 8.53 -3.55
CA LYS A 94 20.32 8.67 -2.22
C LYS A 94 21.36 9.09 -1.16
N ILE A 95 22.59 8.61 -1.26
CA ILE A 95 23.68 8.88 -0.31
C ILE A 95 24.40 10.19 -0.67
N GLU A 96 24.87 10.33 -1.90
CA GLU A 96 25.64 11.50 -2.37
C GLU A 96 24.82 12.79 -2.34
N LYS A 97 23.55 12.74 -2.79
CA LYS A 97 22.67 13.92 -2.75
C LYS A 97 21.83 14.02 -1.47
N CYS A 98 22.10 13.19 -0.45
CA CYS A 98 21.35 13.16 0.81
C CYS A 98 19.83 13.20 0.63
N MET A 99 19.29 12.54 -0.40
CA MET A 99 17.85 12.57 -0.62
C MET A 99 17.15 11.87 0.54
N THR A 100 16.50 12.66 1.40
CA THR A 100 15.85 12.19 2.62
C THR A 100 14.75 11.17 2.32
N ALA A 101 14.10 11.29 1.15
CA ALA A 101 13.05 10.39 0.70
C ALA A 101 13.53 9.48 -0.44
N ALA A 102 13.47 8.16 -0.21
CA ALA A 102 13.72 7.14 -1.24
C ALA A 102 12.86 7.33 -2.50
N ALA A 103 11.63 7.84 -2.34
CA ALA A 103 10.72 8.10 -3.45
C ALA A 103 11.22 9.20 -4.39
N ALA A 104 11.98 10.18 -3.91
CA ALA A 104 12.51 11.27 -4.74
C ALA A 104 13.63 10.76 -5.66
N ALA A 105 14.58 9.99 -5.11
CA ALA A 105 15.62 9.31 -5.90
C ALA A 105 15.01 8.30 -6.88
N ALA A 106 13.98 7.56 -6.47
CA ALA A 106 13.29 6.59 -7.32
C ALA A 106 12.62 7.25 -8.53
N LYS A 107 11.90 8.37 -8.32
CA LYS A 107 11.27 9.13 -9.40
C LYS A 107 12.29 9.64 -10.41
N GLN A 108 13.44 10.15 -9.96
CA GLN A 108 14.50 10.63 -10.86
C GLN A 108 15.07 9.51 -11.74
N LEU A 109 15.12 8.28 -11.24
CA LEU A 109 15.66 7.13 -11.95
C LEU A 109 14.59 6.28 -12.65
N GLY A 110 13.32 6.71 -12.66
CA GLY A 110 12.22 5.92 -13.22
C GLY A 110 11.96 4.60 -12.48
N ILE A 111 12.42 4.48 -11.23
CA ILE A 111 12.23 3.30 -10.39
C ILE A 111 10.89 3.41 -9.68
N TYR A 112 10.15 2.30 -9.65
CA TYR A 112 8.89 2.27 -8.93
C TYR A 112 9.14 2.46 -7.41
N PRO A 113 8.42 3.36 -6.71
CA PRO A 113 8.68 3.68 -5.31
C PRO A 113 8.71 2.47 -4.39
N ARG A 114 7.83 1.48 -4.60
CA ARG A 114 7.80 0.24 -3.80
C ARG A 114 9.10 -0.56 -3.94
N THR A 115 9.71 -0.55 -5.11
CA THR A 115 11.00 -1.21 -5.34
C THR A 115 12.11 -0.52 -4.55
N ALA A 116 12.13 0.81 -4.58
CA ALA A 116 13.09 1.62 -3.84
C ALA A 116 12.98 1.41 -2.32
N TYR A 117 11.77 1.42 -1.75
CA TYR A 117 11.58 1.11 -0.33
C TYR A 117 12.07 -0.29 0.03
N ARG A 118 11.81 -1.29 -0.82
CA ARG A 118 12.30 -2.65 -0.60
C ARG A 118 13.83 -2.70 -0.62
N TRP A 119 14.47 -1.98 -1.53
CA TRP A 119 15.94 -1.89 -1.56
C TRP A 119 16.49 -1.21 -0.31
N VAL A 120 15.90 -0.11 0.15
CA VAL A 120 16.33 0.54 1.40
C VAL A 120 16.19 -0.39 2.60
N SER A 121 15.08 -1.13 2.69
CA SER A 121 14.89 -2.13 3.76
C SER A 121 15.93 -3.25 3.71
N GLN A 122 16.27 -3.73 2.50
CA GLN A 122 17.33 -4.73 2.32
C GLN A 122 18.71 -4.18 2.70
N TYR A 123 19.01 -2.95 2.30
CA TYR A 123 20.26 -2.27 2.62
C TYR A 123 20.44 -2.12 4.14
N ASN A 124 19.38 -1.74 4.85
CA ASN A 124 19.40 -1.62 6.30
C ASN A 124 19.59 -2.97 7.01
N ALA A 125 19.13 -4.07 6.40
CA ALA A 125 19.29 -5.41 6.96
C ALA A 125 20.65 -6.05 6.65
N CYS A 126 21.13 -5.91 5.41
CA CYS A 126 22.44 -6.39 4.95
C CYS A 126 22.92 -5.55 3.77
N PRO A 127 23.82 -4.58 3.99
CA PRO A 127 24.29 -3.70 2.92
C PRO A 127 25.15 -4.44 1.89
N ASP A 128 25.92 -5.44 2.30
CA ASP A 128 26.78 -6.20 1.37
C ASP A 128 25.95 -7.10 0.45
N GLY A 129 24.87 -7.71 0.97
CA GLY A 129 24.02 -8.65 0.24
C GLY A 129 23.06 -8.02 -0.76
N ILE A 130 22.92 -6.68 -0.81
CA ILE A 130 21.99 -6.01 -1.72
C ILE A 130 22.46 -6.02 -3.17
N PHE A 131 23.77 -6.08 -3.38
CA PHE A 131 24.38 -6.13 -4.72
C PHE A 131 24.68 -7.56 -5.17
N ASP A 132 24.67 -8.51 -4.23
CA ASP A 132 24.86 -9.91 -4.55
C ASP A 132 23.71 -10.45 -5.39
N SER A 133 24.03 -10.77 -6.64
CA SER A 133 23.19 -11.58 -7.50
C SER A 133 23.32 -13.05 -7.13
N CYS A 134 22.98 -13.41 -5.88
CA CYS A 134 22.94 -14.81 -5.48
C CYS A 134 22.08 -15.58 -6.50
N LYS A 135 22.74 -16.37 -7.34
CA LYS A 135 22.09 -17.29 -8.27
C LYS A 135 21.19 -18.12 -7.39
N LYS A 136 19.87 -18.00 -7.56
CA LYS A 136 18.92 -18.84 -6.83
C LYS A 136 19.21 -20.27 -7.28
N VAL A 137 20.05 -20.97 -6.53
CA VAL A 137 20.23 -22.40 -6.68
C VAL A 137 18.83 -22.96 -6.53
N GLY A 138 18.33 -23.59 -7.60
CA GLY A 138 16.98 -24.12 -7.61
C GLY A 138 16.74 -25.01 -6.39
N ARG A 139 15.48 -25.19 -6.00
CA ARG A 139 15.14 -26.16 -4.96
C ARG A 139 15.81 -27.49 -5.33
N LYS A 140 16.53 -28.09 -4.37
CA LYS A 140 17.16 -29.39 -4.57
C LYS A 140 16.07 -30.38 -5.01
N CYS A 141 16.36 -31.17 -6.04
CA CYS A 141 15.43 -32.18 -6.53
C CYS A 141 15.04 -33.11 -5.38
N THR A 142 13.74 -33.24 -5.12
CA THR A 142 13.20 -34.12 -4.07
C THR A 142 13.21 -35.59 -4.48
N LEU A 143 13.43 -35.88 -5.76
CA LEU A 143 13.44 -37.25 -6.29
C LEU A 143 14.80 -37.90 -6.01
N THR A 144 14.83 -38.82 -5.06
CA THR A 144 16.01 -39.62 -4.72
C THR A 144 16.34 -40.65 -5.81
N LYS A 145 17.56 -41.18 -5.83
CA LYS A 145 18.03 -42.17 -6.83
C LYS A 145 17.15 -43.42 -6.91
N GLU A 146 16.46 -43.76 -5.82
CA GLU A 146 15.57 -44.92 -5.70
C GLU A 146 14.34 -44.85 -6.62
N HIS A 147 13.92 -43.64 -7.03
CA HIS A 147 12.78 -43.43 -7.93
C HIS A 147 13.18 -43.43 -9.42
N LYS A 148 14.45 -43.70 -9.74
CA LYS A 148 14.99 -43.63 -11.11
C LYS A 148 15.14 -44.99 -11.80
N THR A 149 14.88 -46.08 -11.10
CA THR A 149 15.02 -47.44 -11.64
C THR A 149 13.64 -48.07 -11.85
N VAL A 150 13.19 -48.07 -13.11
CA VAL A 150 12.21 -49.01 -13.68
C VAL A 150 12.80 -49.53 -14.98
#